data_AF-A0A4Z0PSC1-F1
#
_entry.id   AF-A0A4Z0PSC1-F1
#
_cell.length_a   1.000
_cell.length_b   1.000
_cell.length_c   1.000
_cell.angle_alpha   90.00
_cell.angle_beta   90.00
_cell.angle_gamma   90.00
#
_symmetry.space_group_name_H-M   'P 1'
#
loop_
_entity.id
_entity.type
_entity.pdbx_description
1 polymer ?
#
loop_
_entity_poly.entity_id
_entity_poly.type
_entity_poly.pdbx_seq_one_letter_code
_entity_poly.pdbx_strand_id
1 'polypeptide(L)'
;MAIRWKGIVGAGFMPAEFDTYCHTLVWQSWRPSFLVLHNTSVPSLAQRPNGFRRQHMLDLEHYYRDIQNWSAGPHLFIDDKLIWVFTPLTVSGVHSPAWNKLTLGVEMLGEYATEPFATGRGKSVQQNTIAALATLSAVLGLDPTTIKLHKEDPVTTHKGCPGKNVSKASVVAAVQAELVKRHAGEHVFEVASTNTVRSSRGQDSENLMRKNLFLSLPDYPTHQ
;
A
#
# COMPACT_ATOMS: atom_id res chain seq x y z
N MET A 1 -20.66 21.70 -10.73
CA MET A 1 -19.42 21.93 -9.95
C MET A 1 -18.30 21.18 -10.63
N ALA A 2 -17.16 21.82 -10.90
CA ALA A 2 -15.99 21.12 -11.42
C ALA A 2 -15.53 20.05 -10.42
N ILE A 3 -15.26 18.84 -10.90
CA ILE A 3 -14.70 17.76 -10.08
C ILE A 3 -13.27 18.17 -9.72
N ARG A 4 -13.00 18.43 -8.44
CA ARG A 4 -11.66 18.85 -7.98
C ARG A 4 -10.75 17.63 -7.86
N TRP A 5 -9.63 17.65 -8.59
CA TRP A 5 -8.54 16.66 -8.45
C TRP A 5 -7.99 16.67 -7.03
N LYS A 6 -7.75 15.49 -6.46
CA LYS A 6 -7.27 15.31 -5.08
C LYS A 6 -5.74 15.25 -4.94
N GLY A 7 -5.01 15.34 -6.05
CA GLY A 7 -3.53 15.30 -6.06
C GLY A 7 -2.97 13.88 -5.98
N ILE A 8 -1.64 13.79 -6.09
CA ILE A 8 -0.88 12.56 -5.90
C ILE A 8 0.26 12.74 -4.89
N VAL A 9 0.67 11.65 -4.26
CA VAL A 9 1.95 11.52 -3.55
C VAL A 9 3.07 11.19 -4.54
N GLY A 10 2.85 10.18 -5.39
CA GLY A 10 3.76 9.82 -6.49
C GLY A 10 5.11 9.26 -6.04
N ALA A 11 5.19 8.64 -4.87
CA ALA A 11 6.42 8.13 -4.26
C ALA A 11 6.39 6.61 -4.10
N GLY A 12 7.54 5.96 -4.31
CA GLY A 12 7.73 4.52 -4.16
C GLY A 12 8.47 4.19 -2.88
N PHE A 13 8.02 3.14 -2.19
CA PHE A 13 8.54 2.73 -0.89
C PHE A 13 8.89 1.25 -0.88
N MET A 14 9.97 0.89 -0.19
CA MET A 14 10.17 -0.49 0.27
C MET A 14 9.15 -0.83 1.37
N PRO A 15 8.84 -2.11 1.63
CA PRO A 15 7.87 -2.52 2.64
C PRO A 15 8.01 -1.85 4.01
N ALA A 16 9.23 -1.77 4.55
CA ALA A 16 9.48 -1.14 5.85
C ALA A 16 9.31 0.39 5.82
N GLU A 17 9.67 1.03 4.70
CA GLU A 17 9.50 2.47 4.51
C GLU A 17 8.02 2.83 4.34
N PHE A 18 7.26 1.98 3.66
CA PHE A 18 5.81 2.12 3.51
C PHE A 18 5.10 2.00 4.87
N ASP A 19 5.53 1.05 5.70
CA ASP A 19 5.03 0.88 7.06
C ASP A 19 5.29 2.12 7.92
N THR A 20 6.53 2.62 7.90
CA THR A 20 6.90 3.86 8.58
C THR A 20 6.06 5.04 8.08
N TYR A 21 5.94 5.21 6.76
CA TYR A 21 5.12 6.26 6.14
C TYR A 21 3.67 6.21 6.62
N CYS A 22 3.02 5.03 6.62
CA CYS A 22 1.63 4.89 7.04
C CYS A 22 1.42 5.28 8.51
N HIS A 23 2.38 5.01 9.39
CA HIS A 23 2.30 5.40 10.80
C HIS A 23 2.44 6.91 11.03
N THR A 24 2.95 7.67 10.06
CA THR A 24 2.99 9.15 10.15
C THR A 24 1.67 9.81 9.74
N LEU A 25 0.74 9.07 9.13
CA LEU A 25 -0.48 9.63 8.57
C LEU A 25 -1.55 9.90 9.64
N VAL A 26 -2.26 11.00 9.45
CA VAL A 26 -3.37 11.42 10.31
C VAL A 26 -4.70 11.22 9.60
N TRP A 27 -5.58 10.40 10.19
CA TRP A 27 -6.81 9.88 9.58
C TRP A 27 -8.08 10.52 10.15
N GLN A 28 -8.23 11.85 10.00
CA GLN A 28 -9.29 12.61 10.70
C GLN A 28 -10.62 12.68 9.95
N SER A 29 -10.61 12.89 8.63
CA SER A 29 -11.85 13.21 7.88
C SER A 29 -12.44 12.02 7.12
N TRP A 30 -11.63 11.04 6.76
CA TRP A 30 -12.06 9.87 6.01
C TRP A 30 -11.21 8.66 6.39
N ARG A 31 -11.86 7.50 6.53
CA ARG A 31 -11.20 6.20 6.75
C ARG A 31 -11.89 5.16 5.89
N PRO A 32 -11.14 4.26 5.22
CA PRO A 32 -11.72 3.15 4.50
C PRO A 32 -12.29 2.12 5.48
N SER A 33 -13.23 1.31 5.00
CA SER A 33 -13.81 0.16 5.73
C SER A 33 -13.20 -1.17 5.30
N PHE A 34 -12.61 -1.25 4.10
CA PHE A 34 -11.91 -2.43 3.60
C PHE A 34 -10.98 -2.06 2.43
N LEU A 35 -10.16 -3.02 1.99
CA LEU A 35 -9.19 -2.87 0.90
C LEU A 35 -9.69 -3.62 -0.35
N VAL A 36 -9.43 -3.07 -1.53
CA VAL A 36 -9.82 -3.67 -2.82
C VAL A 36 -8.59 -3.94 -3.67
N LEU A 37 -8.41 -5.20 -4.05
CA LEU A 37 -7.34 -5.65 -4.93
C LEU A 37 -7.74 -5.64 -6.40
N HIS A 38 -6.83 -5.11 -7.20
CA HIS A 38 -6.88 -5.05 -8.64
C HIS A 38 -5.57 -5.58 -9.22
N ASN A 39 -5.57 -5.84 -10.52
CA ASN A 39 -4.34 -5.90 -11.30
C ASN A 39 -4.40 -4.83 -12.37
N THR A 40 -3.23 -4.37 -12.79
CA THR A 40 -3.15 -3.37 -13.85
C THR A 40 -3.70 -3.91 -15.17
N SER A 41 -3.54 -5.21 -15.43
CA SER A 41 -3.77 -5.87 -16.73
C SER A 41 -2.83 -5.31 -17.81
N VAL A 42 -2.95 -4.01 -18.09
CA VAL A 42 -2.00 -3.20 -18.85
C VAL A 42 -1.56 -2.02 -17.97
N PRO A 43 -0.25 -1.85 -17.71
CA PRO A 43 0.84 -2.69 -18.20
C PRO A 43 0.94 -4.05 -17.50
N SER A 44 1.40 -5.08 -18.21
CA SER A 44 1.80 -6.38 -17.65
C SER A 44 3.22 -6.35 -17.07
N LEU A 45 3.65 -7.43 -16.42
CA LEU A 45 5.03 -7.57 -15.94
C LEU A 45 6.03 -7.46 -17.10
N ALA A 46 5.72 -8.06 -18.25
CA ALA A 46 6.57 -7.98 -19.45
C ALA A 46 6.68 -6.55 -20.00
N GLN A 47 5.62 -5.74 -19.92
CA GLN A 47 5.62 -4.34 -20.37
C GLN A 47 6.34 -3.39 -19.42
N ARG A 48 6.63 -3.85 -18.19
CA ARG A 48 7.38 -3.11 -17.17
C ARG A 48 8.48 -4.02 -16.61
N PRO A 49 9.51 -4.36 -17.41
CA PRO A 49 10.57 -5.27 -16.96
C PRO A 49 11.37 -4.73 -15.77
N ASN A 50 11.32 -3.42 -15.55
CA ASN A 50 12.03 -2.73 -14.49
C ASN A 50 11.12 -2.18 -13.38
N GLY A 51 9.86 -2.60 -13.33
CA GLY A 51 8.85 -2.03 -12.44
C GLY A 51 8.38 -0.64 -12.90
N PHE A 52 7.63 0.04 -12.03
CA PHE A 52 7.26 1.42 -12.22
C PHE A 52 8.42 2.37 -11.93
N ARG A 53 8.21 3.63 -12.35
CA ARG A 53 9.12 4.75 -12.18
C ARG A 53 8.26 5.95 -11.81
N ARG A 54 8.85 6.98 -11.21
CA ARG A 54 8.14 8.21 -10.88
C ARG A 54 7.43 8.83 -12.08
N GLN A 55 8.04 8.79 -13.27
CA GLN A 55 7.40 9.26 -14.49
C GLN A 55 6.05 8.56 -14.77
N HIS A 56 5.95 7.25 -14.53
CA HIS A 56 4.68 6.54 -14.71
C HIS A 56 3.59 7.03 -13.75
N MET A 57 3.94 7.50 -12.55
CA MET A 57 2.96 8.13 -11.65
C MET A 57 2.49 9.48 -12.21
N LEU A 58 3.38 10.27 -12.81
CA LEU A 58 2.99 11.53 -13.47
C LEU A 58 2.11 11.28 -14.70
N ASP A 59 2.42 10.24 -15.48
CA ASP A 59 1.63 9.85 -16.65
C ASP A 59 0.23 9.36 -16.24
N LEU A 60 0.14 8.58 -15.15
CA LEU A 60 -1.13 8.14 -14.58
C LEU A 60 -1.95 9.31 -14.01
N GLU A 61 -1.30 10.31 -13.42
CA GLU A 61 -1.99 11.55 -13.00
C GLU A 61 -2.62 12.26 -14.18
N HIS A 62 -1.86 12.48 -15.26
CA HIS A 62 -2.41 13.05 -16.49
C HIS A 62 -3.58 12.22 -17.03
N TYR A 63 -3.43 10.90 -17.09
CA TYR A 63 -4.49 10.01 -17.56
C TYR A 63 -5.77 10.10 -16.72
N TYR A 64 -5.69 9.97 -15.39
CA TYR A 64 -6.88 10.00 -14.55
C TYR A 64 -7.50 11.40 -14.45
N ARG A 65 -6.68 12.45 -14.35
CA ARG A 65 -7.16 13.82 -14.16
C ARG A 65 -7.67 14.43 -15.47
N ASP A 66 -6.88 14.36 -16.54
CA ASP A 66 -7.10 15.17 -17.74
C ASP A 66 -7.83 14.39 -18.83
N ILE A 67 -7.57 13.07 -18.94
CA ILE A 67 -8.23 12.21 -19.95
C ILE A 67 -9.54 11.65 -19.40
N GLN A 68 -9.49 11.02 -18.23
CA GLN A 68 -10.66 10.39 -17.61
C GLN A 68 -11.55 11.40 -16.87
N ASN A 69 -11.06 12.60 -16.56
CA ASN A 69 -11.77 13.63 -15.79
C ASN A 69 -12.23 13.13 -14.41
N TRP A 70 -11.45 12.25 -13.78
CA TRP A 70 -11.74 11.70 -12.46
C TRP A 70 -11.22 12.62 -11.35
N SER A 71 -11.83 12.48 -10.16
CA SER A 71 -11.39 13.24 -8.96
C SER A 71 -10.10 12.73 -8.32
N ALA A 72 -9.70 11.50 -8.62
CA ALA A 72 -8.53 10.79 -8.09
C ALA A 72 -8.28 9.54 -8.93
N GLY A 73 -7.19 8.82 -8.66
CA GLY A 73 -6.98 7.45 -9.14
C GLY A 73 -7.11 6.42 -8.01
N PRO A 74 -6.61 5.18 -8.23
CA PRO A 74 -6.35 4.22 -7.16
C PRO A 74 -5.32 4.76 -6.15
N HIS A 75 -5.16 4.08 -5.01
CA HIS A 75 -4.30 4.58 -3.94
C HIS A 75 -2.88 4.04 -4.05
N LEU A 76 -2.76 2.74 -4.32
CA LEU A 76 -1.46 2.08 -4.46
C LEU A 76 -1.29 1.50 -5.86
N PHE A 77 -0.06 1.59 -6.38
CA PHE A 77 0.44 0.78 -7.48
C PHE A 77 1.63 -0.03 -6.98
N ILE A 78 1.54 -1.36 -7.02
CA ILE A 78 2.54 -2.24 -6.43
C ILE A 78 3.21 -3.03 -7.55
N ASP A 79 4.52 -2.92 -7.66
CA ASP A 79 5.33 -3.73 -8.56
C ASP A 79 6.24 -4.71 -7.79
N ASP A 80 7.09 -5.42 -8.52
CA ASP A 80 8.00 -6.42 -7.99
C ASP A 80 9.18 -5.81 -7.20
N LYS A 81 9.24 -4.49 -7.05
CA LYS A 81 10.31 -3.74 -6.39
C LYS A 81 9.80 -2.81 -5.29
N LEU A 82 8.70 -2.10 -5.52
CA LEU A 82 8.23 -0.98 -4.71
C LEU A 82 6.71 -0.98 -4.53
N ILE A 83 6.28 -0.38 -3.43
CA ILE A 83 4.90 0.03 -3.16
C ILE A 83 4.80 1.52 -3.49
N TRP A 84 4.13 1.87 -4.58
CA TRP A 84 3.93 3.27 -4.96
C TRP A 84 2.63 3.81 -4.38
N VAL A 85 2.74 4.88 -3.61
CA VAL A 85 1.58 5.66 -3.17
C VAL A 85 1.25 6.68 -4.25
N PHE A 86 0.08 6.53 -4.86
CA PHE A 86 -0.45 7.42 -5.89
C PHE A 86 -1.40 8.44 -5.27
N THR A 87 -2.67 8.10 -5.04
CA THR A 87 -3.60 8.98 -4.34
C THR A 87 -3.24 9.05 -2.85
N PRO A 88 -3.25 10.22 -2.19
CA PRO A 88 -3.02 10.31 -0.75
C PRO A 88 -3.94 9.35 0.01
N LEU A 89 -3.36 8.55 0.91
CA LEU A 89 -4.10 7.47 1.58
C LEU A 89 -5.22 7.98 2.49
N THR A 90 -5.19 9.26 2.89
CA THR A 90 -6.14 9.89 3.81
C THR A 90 -7.36 10.49 3.12
N VAL A 91 -7.50 10.32 1.79
CA VAL A 91 -8.67 10.75 1.01
C VAL A 91 -9.18 9.60 0.15
N SER A 92 -10.47 9.64 -0.21
CA SER A 92 -11.05 8.64 -1.12
C SER A 92 -10.49 8.72 -2.54
N GLY A 93 -10.25 7.57 -3.16
CA GLY A 93 -9.84 7.42 -4.56
C GLY A 93 -10.97 7.12 -5.54
N VAL A 94 -10.62 6.87 -6.79
CA VAL A 94 -11.53 6.36 -7.84
C VAL A 94 -10.92 5.11 -8.46
N HIS A 95 -11.54 3.96 -8.21
CA HIS A 95 -11.09 2.64 -8.68
C HIS A 95 -12.20 1.56 -8.65
N SER A 96 -13.25 1.71 -7.85
CA SER A 96 -14.34 0.72 -7.71
C SER A 96 -15.69 1.41 -7.62
N PRO A 97 -16.55 1.32 -8.64
CA PRO A 97 -17.66 2.26 -8.77
C PRO A 97 -18.67 2.25 -7.60
N ALA A 98 -18.98 1.11 -6.97
CA ALA A 98 -19.83 1.11 -5.76
C ALA A 98 -19.05 1.42 -4.47
N TRP A 99 -17.73 1.29 -4.47
CA TRP A 99 -16.92 1.26 -3.25
C TRP A 99 -15.92 2.42 -3.11
N ASN A 100 -15.85 3.35 -4.06
CA ASN A 100 -14.93 4.49 -4.03
C ASN A 100 -14.93 5.29 -2.72
N LYS A 101 -16.10 5.41 -2.06
CA LYS A 101 -16.22 6.13 -0.77
C LYS A 101 -15.80 5.32 0.45
N LEU A 102 -15.61 4.01 0.30
CA LEU A 102 -15.47 3.06 1.41
C LEU A 102 -14.10 2.37 1.43
N THR A 103 -13.24 2.58 0.44
CA THR A 103 -12.11 1.66 0.22
C THR A 103 -10.84 2.33 -0.23
N LEU A 104 -9.72 1.65 0.04
CA LEU A 104 -8.46 1.87 -0.64
C LEU A 104 -8.29 0.84 -1.76
N GLY A 105 -8.16 1.31 -3.01
CA GLY A 105 -7.79 0.51 -4.17
C GLY A 105 -6.29 0.29 -4.31
N VAL A 106 -5.90 -0.96 -4.52
CA VAL A 106 -4.52 -1.42 -4.69
C VAL A 106 -4.36 -2.10 -6.05
N GLU A 107 -3.60 -1.49 -6.94
CA GLU A 107 -3.29 -1.97 -8.28
C GLU A 107 -1.99 -2.78 -8.28
N MET A 108 -2.07 -4.07 -8.57
CA MET A 108 -0.89 -4.93 -8.68
C MET A 108 -0.40 -4.99 -10.12
N LEU A 109 0.86 -4.64 -10.38
CA LEU A 109 1.46 -4.74 -11.71
C LEU A 109 1.39 -6.20 -12.20
N GLY A 110 0.72 -6.41 -13.33
CA GLY A 110 0.64 -7.71 -14.00
C GLY A 110 -0.71 -8.01 -14.65
N GLU A 111 -0.71 -8.99 -15.55
CA GLU A 111 -1.88 -9.59 -16.19
C GLU A 111 -2.14 -10.99 -15.61
N TYR A 112 -2.69 -11.08 -14.41
CA TYR A 112 -2.82 -12.34 -13.69
C TYR A 112 -4.00 -13.22 -14.17
N ALA A 113 -4.65 -12.90 -15.28
CA ALA A 113 -5.39 -13.91 -16.04
C ALA A 113 -4.45 -14.89 -16.74
N THR A 114 -3.20 -14.49 -17.01
CA THR A 114 -2.20 -15.31 -17.71
C THR A 114 -0.86 -15.43 -16.97
N GLU A 115 -0.37 -14.36 -16.35
CA GLU A 115 0.90 -14.33 -15.63
C GLU A 115 0.78 -15.02 -14.25
N PRO A 116 1.83 -15.71 -13.78
CA PRO A 116 1.82 -16.33 -12.46
C PRO A 116 1.87 -15.28 -11.35
N PHE A 117 1.04 -15.45 -10.31
CA PHE A 117 1.08 -14.59 -9.11
C PHE A 117 1.84 -15.23 -7.94
N ALA A 118 2.01 -16.55 -7.96
CA ALA A 118 2.64 -17.30 -6.86
C ALA A 118 4.12 -17.64 -7.10
N THR A 119 4.66 -17.34 -8.29
CA THR A 119 6.05 -17.62 -8.66
C THR A 119 6.69 -16.46 -9.43
N GLY A 120 8.01 -16.47 -9.58
CA GLY A 120 8.76 -15.47 -10.34
C GLY A 120 8.51 -14.03 -9.88
N ARG A 121 8.47 -13.08 -10.82
CA ARG A 121 8.21 -11.66 -10.51
C ARG A 121 6.83 -11.41 -9.92
N GLY A 122 5.82 -12.18 -10.31
CA GLY A 122 4.49 -12.07 -9.70
C GLY A 122 4.49 -12.43 -8.22
N LYS A 123 5.37 -13.35 -7.77
CA LYS A 123 5.57 -13.62 -6.34
C LYS A 123 6.14 -12.39 -5.60
N SER A 124 7.06 -11.66 -6.22
CA SER A 124 7.60 -10.43 -5.64
C SER A 124 6.54 -9.34 -5.55
N VAL A 125 5.70 -9.17 -6.58
CA VAL A 125 4.52 -8.28 -6.50
C VAL A 125 3.60 -8.73 -5.36
N GLN A 126 3.30 -10.02 -5.27
CA GLN A 126 2.46 -10.58 -4.20
C GLN A 126 3.04 -10.27 -2.81
N GLN A 127 4.35 -10.40 -2.60
CA GLN A 127 5.01 -10.11 -1.33
C GLN A 127 4.88 -8.63 -0.94
N ASN A 128 5.13 -7.72 -1.87
CA ASN A 128 4.93 -6.28 -1.64
C ASN A 128 3.46 -5.95 -1.37
N THR A 129 2.53 -6.59 -2.08
CA THR A 129 1.09 -6.46 -1.82
C THR A 129 0.73 -6.93 -0.42
N ILE A 130 1.16 -8.12 0.00
CA ILE A 130 0.89 -8.64 1.35
C ILE A 130 1.43 -7.67 2.41
N ALA A 131 2.64 -7.15 2.23
CA ALA A 131 3.23 -6.21 3.18
C ALA A 131 2.45 -4.88 3.26
N ALA A 132 1.97 -4.36 2.12
CA ALA A 132 1.14 -3.16 2.08
C ALA A 132 -0.22 -3.39 2.75
N LEU A 133 -0.90 -4.50 2.45
CA LEU A 133 -2.19 -4.85 3.03
C LEU A 133 -2.08 -5.06 4.55
N ALA A 134 -1.05 -5.76 5.03
CA ALA A 134 -0.81 -5.96 6.45
C ALA A 134 -0.56 -4.63 7.18
N THR A 135 0.27 -3.76 6.60
CA THR A 135 0.50 -2.39 7.11
C THR A 135 -0.80 -1.61 7.25
N LEU A 136 -1.59 -1.55 6.17
CA LEU A 136 -2.85 -0.80 6.16
C LEU A 136 -3.85 -1.41 7.15
N SER A 137 -3.96 -2.74 7.22
CA SER A 137 -4.81 -3.42 8.20
C SER A 137 -4.42 -3.07 9.63
N ALA A 138 -3.12 -3.07 9.96
CA ALA A 138 -2.65 -2.72 11.29
C ALA A 138 -2.93 -1.24 11.64
N VAL A 139 -2.53 -0.30 10.77
CA VAL A 139 -2.68 1.15 11.02
C VAL A 139 -4.14 1.58 11.11
N LEU A 140 -5.03 0.93 10.36
CA LEU A 140 -6.45 1.29 10.28
C LEU A 140 -7.36 0.41 11.13
N GLY A 141 -6.86 -0.67 11.72
CA GLY A 141 -7.66 -1.66 12.44
C GLY A 141 -8.63 -2.42 11.52
N LEU A 142 -8.25 -2.67 10.26
CA LEU A 142 -9.10 -3.39 9.30
C LEU A 142 -8.87 -4.90 9.40
N ASP A 143 -9.96 -5.64 9.53
CA ASP A 143 -9.92 -7.11 9.45
C ASP A 143 -9.54 -7.55 8.02
N PRO A 144 -8.43 -8.30 7.84
CA PRO A 144 -8.01 -8.83 6.54
C PRO A 144 -9.08 -9.68 5.83
N THR A 145 -10.01 -10.30 6.56
CA THR A 145 -11.08 -11.11 5.94
C THR A 145 -12.04 -10.26 5.11
N THR A 146 -12.08 -8.94 5.34
CA THR A 146 -12.92 -7.98 4.61
C THR A 146 -12.32 -7.54 3.28
N ILE A 147 -11.07 -7.90 2.97
CA ILE A 147 -10.42 -7.63 1.68
C ILE A 147 -11.31 -8.13 0.55
N LYS A 148 -11.48 -7.32 -0.50
CA LYS A 148 -12.26 -7.69 -1.69
C LYS A 148 -11.40 -7.67 -2.95
N LEU A 149 -11.78 -8.49 -3.90
CA LEU A 149 -11.32 -8.40 -5.28
C LEU A 149 -12.25 -7.46 -6.04
N HIS A 150 -11.72 -6.69 -6.98
CA HIS A 150 -12.52 -5.73 -7.73
C HIS A 150 -13.75 -6.35 -8.42
N LYS A 151 -13.64 -7.57 -8.97
CA LYS A 151 -14.78 -8.29 -9.57
C LYS A 151 -15.96 -8.54 -8.62
N GLU A 152 -15.74 -8.48 -7.30
CA GLU A 152 -16.79 -8.61 -6.29
C GLU A 152 -17.63 -7.33 -6.16
N ASP A 153 -17.22 -6.21 -6.79
CA ASP A 153 -18.02 -4.98 -6.84
C ASP A 153 -19.30 -5.27 -7.65
N PRO A 154 -20.50 -5.07 -7.06
CA PRO A 154 -21.75 -5.41 -7.74
C PRO A 154 -21.94 -4.62 -9.04
N VAL A 155 -21.40 -3.40 -9.13
CA VAL A 155 -21.60 -2.52 -10.27
C VAL A 155 -20.39 -2.46 -11.21
N THR A 156 -19.27 -3.13 -10.88
CA THR A 156 -18.15 -3.18 -11.83
C THR A 156 -18.49 -4.02 -13.06
N THR A 157 -18.03 -3.59 -14.22
CA THR A 157 -18.04 -4.40 -15.45
C THR A 157 -16.80 -5.31 -15.55
N HIS A 158 -15.76 -5.09 -14.73
CA HIS A 158 -14.49 -5.80 -14.76
C HIS A 158 -14.55 -7.14 -14.01
N LYS A 159 -15.36 -8.09 -14.50
CA LYS A 159 -15.61 -9.38 -13.83
C LYS A 159 -14.41 -10.35 -13.79
N GLY A 160 -13.36 -10.06 -14.56
CA GLY A 160 -12.10 -10.81 -14.53
C GLY A 160 -11.10 -10.34 -13.48
N CYS A 161 -11.19 -9.10 -13.00
CA CYS A 161 -10.15 -8.46 -12.17
C CYS A 161 -10.11 -9.03 -10.73
N PRO A 162 -8.94 -9.38 -10.16
CA PRO A 162 -7.58 -9.12 -10.66
C PRO A 162 -6.93 -10.25 -11.47
N GLY A 163 -7.71 -11.15 -12.05
CA GLY A 163 -7.24 -12.33 -12.78
C GLY A 163 -7.46 -13.63 -12.01
N LYS A 164 -7.40 -14.76 -12.73
CA LYS A 164 -7.67 -16.10 -12.18
C LYS A 164 -6.52 -16.65 -11.33
N ASN A 165 -5.30 -16.18 -11.54
CA ASN A 165 -4.13 -16.64 -10.79
C ASN A 165 -3.99 -15.96 -9.41
N VAL A 166 -4.87 -15.00 -9.09
CA VAL A 166 -4.94 -14.37 -7.77
C VAL A 166 -6.01 -15.07 -6.92
N SER A 167 -5.58 -15.78 -5.89
CA SER A 167 -6.46 -16.41 -4.91
C SER A 167 -6.70 -15.50 -3.72
N LYS A 168 -7.94 -15.03 -3.54
CA LYS A 168 -8.35 -14.20 -2.39
C LYS A 168 -8.02 -14.88 -1.06
N ALA A 169 -8.39 -16.15 -0.91
CA ALA A 169 -8.17 -16.90 0.33
C ALA A 169 -6.68 -16.97 0.68
N SER A 170 -5.82 -17.19 -0.32
CA SER A 170 -4.37 -17.25 -0.12
C SER A 170 -3.78 -15.88 0.25
N VAL A 171 -4.28 -14.79 -0.33
CA VAL A 171 -3.87 -13.43 0.07
C VAL A 171 -4.31 -13.12 1.49
N VAL A 172 -5.57 -13.38 1.85
CA VAL A 172 -6.08 -13.14 3.21
C VAL A 172 -5.28 -13.92 4.25
N ALA A 173 -5.03 -15.22 4.02
CA ALA A 173 -4.24 -16.04 4.91
C ALA A 173 -2.80 -15.51 5.07
N ALA A 174 -2.18 -15.06 3.98
CA ALA A 174 -0.83 -14.51 4.02
C ALA A 174 -0.76 -13.16 4.76
N VAL A 175 -1.78 -12.29 4.61
CA VAL A 175 -1.87 -11.03 5.35
C VAL A 175 -2.05 -11.30 6.85
N GLN A 176 -2.90 -12.25 7.23
CA GLN A 176 -3.07 -12.66 8.63
C GLN A 176 -1.76 -13.21 9.21
N ALA A 177 -1.05 -14.06 8.48
CA ALA A 177 0.25 -14.58 8.90
C ALA A 177 1.30 -13.47 9.06
N GLU A 178 1.33 -12.49 8.16
CA GLU A 178 2.23 -11.34 8.24
C GLU A 178 1.93 -10.44 9.45
N LEU A 179 0.65 -10.21 9.77
CA LEU A 179 0.26 -9.50 10.99
C LEU A 179 0.73 -10.23 12.25
N VAL A 180 0.49 -11.55 12.34
CA VAL A 180 0.96 -12.36 13.48
C VAL A 180 2.48 -12.26 13.63
N LYS A 181 3.23 -12.33 12.52
CA LYS A 181 4.69 -12.20 12.53
C LYS A 181 5.16 -10.86 13.07
N ARG A 182 4.48 -9.76 12.73
CA ARG A 182 4.82 -8.40 13.23
C ARG A 182 4.57 -8.27 14.73
N HIS A 183 3.47 -8.84 15.24
CA HIS A 183 3.14 -8.80 16.67
C HIS A 183 3.88 -9.84 17.53
N ALA A 184 4.41 -10.91 16.93
CA ALA A 184 5.22 -11.89 17.66
C ALA A 184 6.48 -11.28 18.29
N GLY A 185 6.98 -10.15 17.75
CA GLY A 185 8.08 -9.38 18.32
C GLY A 185 7.70 -8.55 19.56
N GLU A 186 6.41 -8.28 19.80
CA GLU A 186 5.92 -7.51 20.95
C GLU A 186 5.78 -8.36 22.23
N HIS A 187 5.91 -9.69 22.11
CA HIS A 187 5.76 -10.65 23.22
C HIS A 187 7.05 -11.38 23.62
N VAL A 188 8.23 -10.92 23.19
CA VAL A 188 9.49 -11.40 23.77
C VAL A 188 9.75 -10.63 25.07
N PHE A 189 8.97 -10.92 26.11
CA PHE A 189 9.44 -10.68 27.47
C PHE A 189 10.53 -11.72 27.73
N GLU A 190 11.77 -11.28 27.63
CA GLU A 190 12.91 -12.02 28.12
C GLU A 190 12.65 -12.27 29.62
N VAL A 191 12.30 -13.52 29.98
CA VAL A 191 12.27 -13.95 31.38
C VAL A 191 13.74 -14.10 31.81
N ALA A 192 14.37 -12.96 32.09
CA ALA A 192 15.70 -12.92 32.67
C ALA A 192 15.58 -13.32 34.14
N SER A 193 15.82 -14.61 34.38
CA SER A 193 16.10 -15.14 35.70
C SER A 193 17.38 -14.51 36.23
N THR A 194 17.31 -14.07 37.50
CA THR A 194 18.40 -13.79 38.45
C THR A 194 19.19 -12.46 38.36
N ASN A 195 18.97 -11.65 39.40
CA ASN A 195 19.86 -10.69 40.06
C ASN A 195 21.26 -10.51 39.45
N THR A 196 21.58 -9.29 39.01
CA THR A 196 22.76 -8.51 39.45
C THR A 196 22.61 -7.05 38.98
N VAL A 197 22.77 -6.11 39.92
CA VAL A 197 22.78 -4.66 39.72
C VAL A 197 23.99 -4.23 38.87
N ARG A 198 23.80 -3.44 37.80
CA ARG A 198 24.81 -2.48 37.29
C ARG A 198 24.25 -1.42 36.30
N SER A 199 24.21 -0.17 36.78
CA SER A 199 24.48 1.13 36.13
C SER A 199 24.23 1.33 34.63
N SER A 200 23.21 2.14 34.30
CA SER A 200 22.90 2.70 32.98
C SER A 200 23.63 4.03 32.70
N ARG A 201 24.61 4.01 31.79
CA ARG A 201 25.08 5.18 31.01
C ARG A 201 25.55 4.68 29.65
N GLY A 202 24.71 4.71 28.63
CA GLY A 202 25.14 4.32 27.29
C GLY A 202 24.06 4.24 26.19
N GLN A 203 22.76 4.21 26.52
CA GLN A 203 21.70 4.06 25.51
C GLN A 203 21.13 5.39 24.97
N ASP A 204 21.51 6.53 25.53
CA ASP A 204 20.94 7.83 25.16
C ASP A 204 21.59 8.48 23.92
N SER A 205 22.78 8.03 23.48
CA SER A 205 23.49 8.65 22.36
C SER A 205 23.06 8.14 20.97
N GLU A 206 22.56 6.91 20.85
CA GLU A 206 22.08 6.38 19.56
C GLU A 206 20.72 6.96 19.16
N ASN A 207 19.86 7.30 20.14
CA ASN A 207 18.57 7.94 19.87
C ASN A 207 18.69 9.42 19.46
N LEU A 208 19.80 10.08 19.78
CA LEU A 208 20.03 11.48 19.41
C LEU A 208 20.54 11.64 17.96
N MET A 209 21.28 10.65 17.44
CA MET A 209 21.76 10.63 16.05
C MET A 209 20.62 10.43 15.03
N ARG A 210 19.58 9.65 15.37
CA ARG A 210 18.42 9.44 14.48
C ARG A 210 17.51 10.66 14.33
N LYS A 211 17.53 11.59 15.28
CA LYS A 211 16.77 12.85 15.20
C LYS A 211 17.41 13.89 14.27
N ASN A 212 18.70 13.79 13.98
CA ASN A 212 19.43 14.80 13.21
C ASN A 212 19.59 14.50 11.72
N LEU A 213 19.05 13.39 11.21
CA LEU A 213 19.01 13.09 9.77
C LEU A 213 17.68 13.50 9.10
N PHE A 214 16.77 14.14 9.85
CA PHE A 214 15.41 14.47 9.40
C PHE A 214 15.23 15.91 8.88
N LEU A 215 16.33 16.64 8.65
CA LEU A 215 16.32 18.04 8.19
C LEU A 215 16.68 18.22 6.70
N SER A 216 16.62 17.18 5.86
CA SER A 216 17.01 17.29 4.45
C SER A 216 16.04 16.68 3.44
N LEU A 217 14.73 16.73 3.70
CA LEU A 217 13.72 16.49 2.65
C LEU A 217 13.21 17.85 2.16
N PRO A 218 13.17 18.10 0.83
CA PRO A 218 12.72 19.38 0.30
C PRO A 218 11.23 19.58 0.58
N ASP A 219 10.91 20.76 1.12
CA ASP A 219 9.55 21.23 1.37
C ASP A 219 8.71 21.14 0.09
N TYR A 220 7.58 20.43 0.18
CA TYR A 220 6.56 20.45 -0.86
C TYR A 220 5.76 21.76 -0.75
N PRO A 221 5.67 22.57 -1.82
CA PRO A 221 4.92 23.81 -1.78
C PRO A 221 3.41 23.55 -1.74
N THR A 222 2.75 24.10 -0.73
CA THR A 222 1.31 24.31 -0.71
C THR A 222 1.00 25.54 -1.55
N HIS A 223 0.36 25.36 -2.71
CA HIS A 223 -0.19 26.48 -3.46
C HIS A 223 -1.72 26.50 -3.40
N GLN A 224 -2.18 27.72 -3.12
CA GLN A 224 -3.54 28.25 -3.13
C GLN A 224 -4.18 28.15 -4.51
#